data_AF-A0ABD1SGZ0-F1
#
_entry.id   AF-A0ABD1SGZ0-F1
#
_cell.length_a   1.000
_cell.length_b   1.000
_cell.length_c   1.000
_cell.angle_alpha   90.00
_cell.angle_beta   90.00
_cell.angle_gamma   90.00
#
_symmetry.space_group_name_H-M   'P 1'
#
loop_
_entity.id
_entity.type
_entity.pdbx_description
1 polymer ?
#
loop_
_entity_poly.entity_id
_entity_poly.type
_entity_poly.pdbx_seq_one_letter_code
_entity_poly.pdbx_strand_id
1 'polypeptide(L)'
;MGLKGKLTAQIEMRAGGDVFHELFRFTPHQIPKMSPTTIQGCDLHQGEWGTVGSVIIWNYTHDGKPKVAKEVIEAIDGKREYEKLKDDVEDPLTLLGVCIKLTKDIESHHLKTT
;
A
#
# COMPACT_ATOMS: atom_id res chain seq x y z
N MET A 1 7.20 -12.55 25.66
CA MET A 1 6.14 -11.54 25.54
C MET A 1 6.70 -10.41 24.68
N GLY A 2 6.16 -10.21 23.47
CA GLY A 2 6.64 -9.17 22.55
C GLY A 2 6.06 -7.79 22.87
N LEU A 3 6.85 -6.74 22.65
CA LEU A 3 6.40 -5.35 22.76
C LEU A 3 5.42 -5.05 21.61
N LYS A 4 4.19 -4.63 21.93
CA LYS A 4 3.23 -4.10 20.94
C LYS A 4 3.46 -2.60 20.79
N GLY A 5 3.86 -2.17 19.59
CA GLY A 5 3.98 -0.76 19.23
C GLY A 5 2.97 -0.37 18.16
N LYS A 6 2.46 0.87 18.20
CA LYS A 6 1.61 1.45 17.15
C LYS A 6 2.35 2.60 16.50
N LEU A 7 2.48 2.57 15.18
CA LEU A 7 3.00 3.68 14.38
C LEU A 7 1.85 4.31 13.59
N THR A 8 1.86 5.63 13.44
CA THR A 8 0.84 6.36 12.70
C THR A 8 1.49 7.54 12.00
N ALA A 9 1.27 7.67 10.69
CA ALA A 9 1.62 8.85 9.92
C ALA A 9 0.33 9.50 9.39
N GLN A 10 0.25 10.83 9.45
CA GLN A 10 -0.79 11.60 8.78
C GLN A 10 -0.14 12.40 7.65
N ILE A 11 -0.74 12.33 6.47
CA ILE A 11 -0.28 13.01 5.27
C ILE A 11 -1.47 13.82 4.75
N GLU A 12 -1.28 15.12 4.59
CA GLU A 12 -2.28 15.98 3.97
C GLU A 12 -2.22 15.81 2.44
N MET A 13 -3.38 15.69 1.81
CA MET A 13 -3.52 15.33 0.40
C MET A 13 -4.30 16.41 -0.34
N ARG A 14 -3.68 17.00 -1.37
CA ARG A 14 -4.27 18.07 -2.18
C ARG A 14 -5.09 17.56 -3.35
N ALA A 15 -4.81 16.34 -3.83
CA ALA A 15 -5.47 15.74 -4.99
C ALA A 15 -6.91 15.26 -4.74
N GLY A 16 -7.48 15.48 -3.54
CA GLY A 16 -8.77 14.92 -3.11
C GLY A 16 -8.60 13.64 -2.29
N GLY A 17 -9.29 13.54 -1.16
CA GLY A 17 -9.17 12.40 -0.23
C GLY A 17 -9.85 11.12 -0.73
N ASP A 18 -10.80 11.26 -1.64
CA ASP A 18 -11.51 10.20 -2.36
C ASP A 18 -10.62 9.43 -3.34
N VAL A 19 -9.71 10.14 -4.02
CA VAL A 19 -8.79 9.55 -5.00
C VAL A 19 -8.00 8.37 -4.42
N PHE A 20 -7.48 8.51 -3.20
CA PHE A 20 -6.71 7.43 -2.57
C PHE A 20 -7.56 6.23 -2.22
N HIS A 21 -8.74 6.49 -1.66
CA HIS A 21 -9.63 5.42 -1.26
C HIS A 21 -10.14 4.64 -2.48
N GLU A 22 -10.51 5.33 -3.55
CA GLU A 22 -10.94 4.71 -4.81
C GLU A 22 -9.80 3.94 -5.49
N LEU A 23 -8.61 4.53 -5.57
CA LEU A 23 -7.45 3.92 -6.20
C LEU A 23 -7.07 2.60 -5.53
N PHE A 24 -6.94 2.59 -4.20
CA PHE A 24 -6.56 1.37 -3.50
C PHE A 24 -7.67 0.34 -3.42
N ARG A 25 -8.93 0.76 -3.47
CA ARG A 25 -10.07 -0.15 -3.41
C ARG A 25 -10.38 -0.78 -4.77
N PHE A 26 -10.56 0.04 -5.80
CA PHE A 26 -11.14 -0.41 -7.07
C PHE A 26 -10.12 -0.53 -8.20
N THR A 27 -9.06 0.28 -8.19
CA THR A 27 -8.06 0.29 -9.28
C THR A 27 -6.60 0.16 -8.81
N PRO A 28 -6.27 -0.72 -7.85
CA PRO A 28 -4.91 -0.80 -7.28
C PRO A 28 -3.85 -1.19 -8.32
N HIS A 29 -4.24 -1.88 -9.39
CA HIS A 29 -3.39 -2.21 -10.54
C HIS A 29 -2.88 -0.99 -11.33
N GLN A 30 -3.42 0.22 -11.09
CA GLN A 30 -2.90 1.45 -11.68
C GLN A 30 -1.71 2.04 -10.92
N ILE A 31 -1.53 1.66 -9.65
CA ILE A 31 -0.49 2.19 -8.77
C ILE A 31 0.95 2.02 -9.32
N PRO A 32 1.32 0.88 -9.96
CA PRO A 32 2.64 0.76 -10.57
C PRO A 32 2.95 1.82 -11.63
N LYS A 33 1.94 2.40 -12.28
CA LYS A 33 2.13 3.51 -13.24
C LYS A 33 2.43 4.83 -12.55
N MET A 34 1.88 5.02 -11.35
CA MET A 34 2.03 6.24 -10.56
C MET A 34 3.34 6.24 -9.75
N SER A 35 3.77 5.07 -9.27
CA SER A 35 4.99 4.89 -8.47
C SER A 35 5.79 3.64 -8.89
N PRO A 36 6.33 3.60 -10.13
CA PRO A 36 6.99 2.41 -10.68
C PRO A 36 8.26 1.99 -9.91
N THR A 37 8.93 2.96 -9.25
CA THR A 37 10.14 2.67 -8.45
C THR A 37 9.81 2.08 -7.08
N THR A 38 8.59 2.27 -6.59
CA THR A 38 8.15 1.77 -5.28
C THR A 38 7.35 0.49 -5.44
N ILE A 39 6.36 0.50 -6.35
CA ILE A 39 5.52 -0.66 -6.69
C ILE A 39 5.75 -1.00 -8.16
N GLN A 40 6.19 -2.23 -8.41
CA GLN A 40 6.45 -2.73 -9.77
C GLN A 40 5.28 -3.56 -10.32
N GLY A 41 4.44 -4.12 -9.44
CA GLY A 41 3.32 -4.97 -9.83
C GLY A 41 2.24 -5.04 -8.76
N CYS A 42 1.01 -5.22 -9.22
CA CYS A 42 -0.18 -5.38 -8.39
C CYS A 42 -1.16 -6.31 -9.12
N ASP A 43 -1.20 -7.55 -8.68
CA ASP A 43 -1.94 -8.63 -9.36
C ASP A 43 -3.06 -9.15 -8.45
N LEU A 44 -4.25 -9.33 -9.00
CA LEU A 44 -5.35 -10.02 -8.32
C LEU A 44 -5.11 -11.52 -8.39
N HIS A 45 -4.93 -12.15 -7.23
CA HIS A 45 -4.69 -13.58 -7.14
C HIS A 45 -5.99 -14.36 -6.93
N GLN A 46 -6.91 -13.85 -6.11
CA GLN A 46 -8.22 -14.46 -5.82
C GLN A 46 -9.27 -13.37 -5.55
N GLY A 47 -10.53 -13.66 -5.84
CA GLY A 47 -11.66 -12.77 -5.58
C GLY A 47 -11.87 -11.74 -6.69
N GLU A 48 -12.37 -10.57 -6.31
CA GLU A 48 -12.63 -9.43 -7.19
C GLU A 48 -12.06 -8.14 -6.58
N TRP A 49 -11.69 -7.17 -7.40
CA TRP A 49 -11.19 -5.90 -6.89
C TRP A 49 -12.23 -5.20 -6.00
N GLY A 50 -11.80 -4.72 -4.84
CA GLY A 50 -12.63 -3.92 -3.94
C GLY A 50 -13.63 -4.70 -3.08
N THR A 51 -13.50 -6.04 -3.01
CA THR A 51 -14.36 -6.91 -2.18
C THR A 51 -13.57 -7.56 -1.04
N VAL A 52 -14.28 -7.90 0.04
CA VAL A 52 -13.73 -8.67 1.17
C VAL A 52 -13.49 -10.11 0.73
N GLY A 53 -12.39 -10.70 1.17
CA GLY A 53 -11.92 -12.03 0.77
C GLY A 53 -10.97 -12.03 -0.43
N SER A 54 -10.79 -10.87 -1.08
CA SER A 54 -9.86 -10.74 -2.19
C SER A 54 -8.42 -10.83 -1.76
N VAL A 55 -7.59 -11.40 -2.63
CA VAL A 55 -6.17 -11.62 -2.40
C VAL A 55 -5.37 -10.90 -3.45
N ILE A 56 -4.55 -9.94 -3.02
CA ILE A 56 -3.73 -9.11 -3.90
C ILE A 56 -2.26 -9.47 -3.66
N ILE A 57 -1.50 -9.60 -4.75
CA ILE A 57 -0.04 -9.77 -4.71
C ILE A 57 0.60 -8.44 -5.13
N TRP A 58 1.39 -7.88 -4.23
CA TRP A 58 2.16 -6.66 -4.45
C TRP A 58 3.62 -7.00 -4.67
N ASN A 59 4.16 -6.57 -5.81
CA ASN A 59 5.59 -6.58 -6.08
C ASN A 59 6.12 -5.16 -5.83
N TYR A 60 6.98 -5.01 -4.82
CA TYR A 60 7.45 -3.71 -4.37
C TYR A 60 8.94 -3.71 -4.07
N THR A 61 9.55 -2.53 -4.08
CA THR A 61 10.95 -2.35 -3.70
C THR A 61 11.03 -1.70 -2.34
N HIS A 62 11.81 -2.30 -1.46
CA HIS A 62 12.06 -1.84 -0.10
C HIS A 62 13.56 -1.92 0.16
N ASP A 63 14.17 -0.79 0.55
CA ASP A 63 15.62 -0.66 0.73
C ASP A 63 16.44 -1.20 -0.45
N GLY A 64 15.98 -0.86 -1.66
CA GLY A 64 16.62 -1.26 -2.92
C GLY A 64 16.45 -2.74 -3.29
N LYS A 65 15.78 -3.54 -2.47
CA LYS A 65 15.55 -4.97 -2.71
C LYS A 65 14.10 -5.22 -3.15
N PRO A 66 13.89 -6.07 -4.18
CA PRO A 66 12.55 -6.50 -4.54
C PRO A 66 11.97 -7.38 -3.42
N LYS A 67 10.72 -7.11 -3.07
CA LYS A 67 9.92 -7.86 -2.09
C LYS A 67 8.54 -8.15 -2.67
N VAL A 68 7.92 -9.19 -2.14
CA VAL A 68 6.56 -9.61 -2.50
C VAL A 68 5.72 -9.63 -1.23
N ALA A 69 4.57 -8.96 -1.26
CA ALA A 69 3.57 -9.02 -0.20
C ALA A 69 2.28 -9.63 -0.74
N LYS A 70 1.72 -10.57 0.02
CA LYS A 70 0.38 -11.12 -0.23
C LYS A 70 -0.57 -10.48 0.77
N GLU A 71 -1.50 -9.69 0.28
CA GLU A 71 -2.53 -9.00 1.07
C GLU A 71 -3.85 -9.75 0.94
N VAL A 72 -4.53 -9.96 2.07
CA VAL A 72 -5.90 -10.48 2.11
C VAL A 72 -6.80 -9.36 2.61
N ILE A 73 -7.84 -9.03 1.86
CA ILE A 73 -8.78 -7.97 2.23
C ILE A 73 -9.79 -8.54 3.22
N GLU A 74 -9.55 -8.32 4.52
CA GLU A 74 -10.43 -8.83 5.59
C GLU A 74 -11.59 -7.89 5.92
N ALA A 75 -11.40 -6.58 5.72
CA ALA A 75 -12.40 -5.56 5.95
C ALA A 75 -12.19 -4.35 5.02
N ILE A 76 -13.24 -3.55 4.81
CA ILE A 76 -13.19 -2.30 4.06
C ILE A 76 -13.70 -1.17 4.95
N ASP A 77 -12.83 -0.70 5.83
CA ASP A 77 -13.08 0.37 6.79
C ASP A 77 -12.11 1.56 6.64
N GLY A 78 -11.31 1.56 5.56
CA GLY A 78 -10.30 2.58 5.28
C GLY A 78 -9.06 2.48 6.16
N LYS A 79 -8.95 1.47 7.03
CA LYS A 79 -7.79 1.23 7.88
C LYS A 79 -6.93 0.12 7.29
N ARG A 80 -5.61 0.24 7.45
CA ARG A 80 -4.68 -0.87 7.21
C ARG A 80 -3.94 -1.20 8.49
N GLU A 81 -3.87 -2.48 8.76
CA GLU A 81 -3.11 -3.03 9.87
C GLU A 81 -1.99 -3.90 9.31
N TYR A 82 -0.82 -3.81 9.94
CA TYR A 82 0.34 -4.62 9.59
C TYR A 82 0.65 -5.52 10.78
N GLU A 83 0.73 -6.82 10.52
CA GLU A 83 1.23 -7.79 11.48
C GLU A 83 2.49 -8.45 10.93
N LYS A 84 3.51 -8.48 11.78
CA LYS A 84 4.76 -9.17 11.49
C LYS A 84 4.58 -10.67 11.78
N LEU A 85 4.46 -11.48 10.73
CA LEU A 85 4.24 -12.93 10.88
C LEU A 85 5.50 -13.71 11.31
N LYS A 86 6.70 -13.14 11.10
CA LYS A 86 7.98 -13.75 11.48
C LYS A 86 8.97 -12.70 11.96
N ASP A 87 9.78 -13.04 12.97
CA ASP A 87 10.73 -12.13 13.62
C ASP A 87 11.86 -11.62 12.70
N ASP A 88 12.14 -12.32 11.61
CA ASP A 88 13.15 -11.96 10.61
C ASP A 88 12.66 -10.92 9.57
N VAL A 89 11.37 -10.57 9.57
CA VAL A 89 10.84 -9.50 8.72
C VAL A 89 11.27 -8.14 9.25
N GLU A 90 11.63 -7.23 8.36
CA GLU A 90 12.10 -5.87 8.71
C GLU A 90 11.03 -5.07 9.49
N ASP A 91 11.48 -4.16 10.35
CA ASP A 91 10.57 -3.40 11.23
C ASP A 91 9.59 -2.51 10.44
N PRO A 92 8.36 -2.31 10.95
CA PRO A 92 7.32 -1.56 10.25
C PRO A 92 7.65 -0.08 9.99
N LEU A 93 8.68 0.48 10.65
CA LEU A 93 9.14 1.85 10.43
C LEU A 93 9.56 2.09 8.98
N THR A 94 10.30 1.15 8.39
CA THR A 94 10.75 1.27 6.99
C THR A 94 9.59 1.05 6.02
N LEU A 95 8.64 0.16 6.36
CA LEU A 95 7.41 -0.05 5.59
C LEU A 95 6.52 1.21 5.58
N LEU A 96 6.44 1.94 6.69
CA LEU A 96 5.75 3.22 6.75
C LEU A 96 6.40 4.25 5.81
N GLY A 97 7.72 4.23 5.69
CA GLY A 97 8.46 5.03 4.70
C GLY A 97 8.05 4.71 3.26
N VAL A 98 7.88 3.43 2.93
CA VAL A 98 7.36 2.98 1.62
C VAL A 98 5.94 3.53 1.39
N CYS A 99 5.05 3.44 2.39
CA CYS A 99 3.70 4.00 2.29
C CYS A 99 3.70 5.52 2.08
N ILE A 100 4.53 6.27 2.83
CA ILE A 100 4.64 7.72 2.67
C ILE A 100 5.13 8.09 1.28
N LYS A 101 6.15 7.40 0.77
CA LYS A 101 6.68 7.63 -0.58
C LYS A 101 5.60 7.34 -1.63
N LEU A 102 4.92 6.21 -1.52
CA LEU A 102 3.83 5.83 -2.42
C LEU A 102 2.74 6.90 -2.44
N THR A 103 2.35 7.41 -1.27
CA THR A 103 1.34 8.46 -1.18
C THR A 103 1.75 9.74 -1.92
N LYS A 104 3.01 10.17 -1.75
CA LYS A 104 3.54 11.36 -2.44
C LYS A 104 3.64 11.18 -3.95
N ASP A 105 4.01 9.99 -4.41
CA ASP A 105 4.13 9.68 -5.83
C ASP A 105 2.75 9.71 -6.53
N ILE A 106 1.73 9.10 -5.91
CA ILE A 106 0.35 9.14 -6.41
C ILE A 106 -0.15 10.59 -6.43
N GLU A 107 0.00 11.35 -5.34
CA GLU A 107 -0.41 12.76 -5.30
C GLU A 107 0.27 13.58 -6.40
N SER A 108 1.59 13.43 -6.55
CA SER A 108 2.36 14.11 -7.59
C SER A 108 1.90 13.73 -9.01
N HIS A 109 1.47 12.47 -9.22
CA HIS A 109 0.92 12.02 -10.49
C HIS A 109 -0.39 12.74 -10.80
N HIS A 110 -1.33 12.76 -9.84
CA HIS A 110 -2.64 13.40 -10.03
C HIS A 110 -2.55 14.92 -10.19
N LEU A 111 -1.64 15.59 -9.48
CA LEU A 111 -1.41 17.04 -9.62
C LEU A 111 -0.76 17.42 -10.96
N LYS A 112 -0.03 16.52 -11.61
CA LYS A 112 0.58 16.78 -12.94
C LYS A 112 -0.38 16.53 -14.09
N THR A 113 -1.43 15.75 -13.87
CA THR A 113 -2.45 15.43 -14.88
C THR A 113 -3.57 16.48 -14.94
N THR A 114 -3.59 17.44 -14.01
CA THR A 114 -4.51 18.59 -13.97
C THR A 114 -3.82 19.84 -14.47
#